data_AF-A0A931RS12-F1
#
_entry.id   AF-A0A931RS12-F1
#
_cell.length_a   1.000
_cell.length_b   1.000
_cell.length_c   1.000
_cell.angle_alpha   90.00
_cell.angle_beta   90.00
_cell.angle_gamma   90.00
#
_symmetry.space_group_name_H-M   'P 1'
#
loop_
_entity.id
_entity.type
_entity.pdbx_description
1 polymer ?
#
loop_
_entity_poly.entity_id
_entity_poly.type
_entity_poly.pdbx_seq_one_letter_code
_entity_poly.pdbx_strand_id
1 'polypeptide(L)'
;MKKFIKDLQTALEQIDGLRDRFLFLFIKPYWPRSIIPNHITYIRVAIGILLFVLLFFLGIENKILILSLFLIGVLTDLIDGPVARGTNRVTEFGAMLDSTADRILIIPIAVYSLFEFHKWLLLALLMIETINGISSIYYKSKEIYLESNIFGKIKMVFQSIVFIEILFIWPASPSQFFIYMLWFTIILTFLSIFTRIEILRSKAVKP
;
A
#
# COMPACT_ATOMS: atom_id res chain seq x y z
N MET A 1 -18.76 19.13 4.45
CA MET A 1 -17.92 17.91 4.56
C MET A 1 -18.02 16.99 3.34
N LYS A 2 -19.20 16.45 2.96
CA LYS A 2 -19.34 15.56 1.78
C LYS A 2 -18.85 16.19 0.45
N LYS A 3 -19.16 17.46 0.21
CA LYS A 3 -18.70 18.20 -0.97
C LYS A 3 -17.17 18.28 -1.05
N PHE A 4 -16.53 18.71 0.04
CA PHE A 4 -15.07 18.77 0.14
C PHE A 4 -14.38 17.42 -0.12
N ILE A 5 -14.89 16.33 0.46
CA ILE A 5 -14.34 14.98 0.23
C ILE A 5 -14.47 14.59 -1.24
N LYS A 6 -15.61 14.90 -1.87
CA LYS A 6 -15.83 14.63 -3.30
C LYS A 6 -14.88 15.44 -4.18
N ASP A 7 -14.73 16.73 -3.89
CA ASP A 7 -13.83 17.62 -4.63
C ASP A 7 -12.37 17.14 -4.49
N LEU A 8 -11.96 16.72 -3.29
CA LEU A 8 -10.65 16.12 -3.01
C LEU A 8 -10.45 14.80 -3.78
N GLN A 9 -11.48 13.96 -3.84
CA GLN A 9 -11.45 12.71 -4.60
C GLN A 9 -11.28 12.98 -6.10
N THR A 10 -12.05 13.90 -6.66
CA THR A 10 -11.92 14.28 -8.07
C THR A 10 -10.53 14.86 -8.37
N ALA A 11 -9.99 15.69 -7.48
CA ALA A 11 -8.64 16.22 -7.64
C ALA A 11 -7.57 15.10 -7.62
N LEU A 12 -7.67 14.14 -6.69
CA LEU A 12 -6.75 12.99 -6.66
C LEU A 12 -6.88 12.11 -7.89
N GLU A 13 -8.08 11.86 -8.39
CA GLU A 13 -8.30 11.09 -9.62
C GLU A 13 -7.69 11.80 -10.85
N GLN A 14 -7.77 13.12 -10.91
CA GLN A 14 -7.10 13.91 -11.97
C GLN A 14 -5.57 13.80 -11.86
N ILE A 15 -5.03 13.91 -10.65
CA ILE A 15 -3.59 13.77 -10.40
C ILE A 15 -3.12 12.35 -10.76
N ASP A 16 -3.87 11.33 -10.36
CA ASP A 16 -3.60 9.93 -10.71
C ASP A 16 -3.58 9.74 -12.23
N GLY A 17 -4.60 10.25 -12.95
CA GLY A 17 -4.67 10.15 -14.40
C GLY A 17 -3.51 10.87 -15.12
N LEU A 18 -3.10 12.04 -14.63
CA LEU A 18 -1.93 12.76 -15.13
C LEU A 18 -0.64 11.99 -14.86
N ARG A 19 -0.44 11.53 -13.62
CA ARG A 19 0.71 10.71 -13.20
C ARG A 19 0.81 9.48 -14.07
N ASP A 20 -0.27 8.73 -14.23
CA ASP A 20 -0.28 7.47 -14.96
C ASP A 20 0.04 7.69 -16.43
N ARG A 21 -0.54 8.72 -17.05
CA ARG A 21 -0.25 9.07 -18.44
C ARG A 21 1.21 9.46 -18.61
N PHE A 22 1.74 10.28 -17.71
CA PHE A 22 3.13 10.69 -17.72
C PHE A 22 4.06 9.49 -17.55
N LEU A 23 3.90 8.71 -16.48
CA LEU A 23 4.70 7.51 -16.22
C LEU A 23 4.62 6.53 -17.38
N PHE A 24 3.44 6.23 -17.90
CA PHE A 24 3.28 5.32 -19.01
C PHE A 24 4.00 5.82 -20.28
N LEU A 25 4.00 7.13 -20.57
CA LEU A 25 4.74 7.68 -21.70
C LEU A 25 6.26 7.48 -21.56
N PHE A 26 6.80 7.59 -20.35
CA PHE A 26 8.22 7.36 -20.08
C PHE A 26 8.58 5.86 -20.03
N ILE A 27 7.66 5.02 -19.55
CA ILE A 27 7.90 3.59 -19.36
C ILE A 27 7.68 2.82 -20.66
N LYS A 28 6.68 3.17 -21.48
CA LYS A 28 6.31 2.47 -22.71
C LYS A 28 7.47 2.22 -23.68
N PRO A 29 8.42 3.15 -23.91
CA PRO A 29 9.59 2.91 -24.76
C PRO A 29 10.50 1.79 -24.26
N TYR A 30 10.59 1.63 -22.94
CA TYR A 30 11.46 0.64 -22.29
C TYR A 30 10.71 -0.60 -21.82
N TRP A 31 9.38 -0.63 -21.93
CA TRP A 31 8.57 -1.72 -21.39
C TRP A 31 8.69 -2.97 -22.26
N PRO A 32 9.24 -4.08 -21.74
CA PRO A 32 9.30 -5.33 -22.47
C PRO A 32 7.89 -5.90 -22.64
N ARG A 33 7.51 -6.21 -23.89
CA ARG A 33 6.16 -6.72 -24.23
C ARG A 33 5.82 -8.06 -23.55
N SER A 34 6.82 -8.78 -23.05
CA SER A 34 6.69 -10.06 -22.35
C SER A 34 6.33 -9.93 -20.86
N ILE A 35 6.54 -8.76 -20.22
CA ILE A 35 6.26 -8.59 -18.80
C ILE A 35 4.81 -8.11 -18.60
N ILE A 36 4.05 -8.93 -17.88
CA ILE A 36 2.67 -8.65 -17.48
C ILE A 36 2.71 -7.85 -16.16
N PRO A 37 1.80 -6.89 -15.92
CA PRO A 37 1.75 -6.14 -14.65
C PRO A 37 1.82 -7.02 -13.40
N ASN A 38 1.15 -8.19 -13.43
CA ASN A 38 1.17 -9.16 -12.32
C ASN A 38 2.59 -9.66 -11.96
N HIS A 39 3.53 -9.70 -12.91
CA HIS A 39 4.91 -10.07 -12.61
C HIS A 39 5.61 -9.05 -11.70
N ILE A 40 5.25 -7.77 -11.83
CA ILE A 40 5.76 -6.70 -10.95
C ILE A 40 5.28 -6.94 -9.52
N THR A 41 3.99 -7.28 -9.37
CA THR A 41 3.41 -7.62 -8.06
C THR A 41 4.08 -8.86 -7.47
N TYR A 42 4.40 -9.89 -8.26
CA TYR A 42 5.15 -11.05 -7.77
C TYR A 42 6.56 -10.71 -7.29
N ILE A 43 7.26 -9.81 -8.00
CA ILE A 43 8.56 -9.30 -7.57
C ILE A 43 8.42 -8.59 -6.22
N ARG A 44 7.39 -7.76 -6.03
CA ARG A 44 7.12 -7.09 -4.75
C ARG A 44 6.89 -8.08 -3.61
N VAL A 45 6.10 -9.13 -3.86
CA VAL A 45 5.89 -10.21 -2.88
C VAL A 45 7.21 -10.90 -2.55
N ALA A 46 8.03 -11.22 -3.55
CA ALA A 46 9.34 -11.83 -3.34
C ALA A 46 10.27 -10.94 -2.51
N ILE A 47 10.27 -9.62 -2.77
CA ILE A 47 11.02 -8.63 -1.97
C ILE A 47 10.54 -8.62 -0.52
N GLY A 48 9.23 -8.58 -0.26
CA GLY A 48 8.70 -8.59 1.09
C GLY A 48 9.03 -9.88 1.86
N ILE A 49 8.95 -11.04 1.19
CA ILE A 49 9.40 -12.33 1.77
C ILE A 49 10.91 -12.29 2.04
N LEU A 50 11.71 -11.77 1.12
CA LEU A 50 13.16 -11.65 1.30
C LEU A 50 13.49 -10.75 2.49
N LEU A 51 12.83 -9.60 2.64
CA LEU A 51 12.97 -8.72 3.79
C LEU A 51 12.65 -9.46 5.10
N PHE A 52 11.57 -10.24 5.12
CA PHE A 52 11.21 -11.05 6.27
C PHE A 52 12.30 -12.08 6.62
N VAL A 53 12.82 -12.81 5.64
CA VAL A 53 13.88 -13.80 5.85
C VAL A 53 15.17 -13.14 6.33
N LEU A 54 15.60 -12.05 5.69
CA LEU A 54 16.80 -11.31 6.05
C LEU A 54 16.75 -10.83 7.51
N LEU A 55 15.64 -10.21 7.91
CA LEU A 55 15.50 -9.59 9.22
C LEU A 55 15.27 -10.62 10.34
N PHE A 56 14.39 -11.60 10.14
CA PHE A 56 13.93 -12.48 11.22
C PHE A 56 14.62 -13.85 11.27
N PHE A 57 15.11 -14.37 10.14
CA PHE A 57 15.78 -15.68 10.08
C PHE A 57 17.29 -15.58 10.03
N LEU A 58 17.81 -14.61 9.26
CA LEU A 58 19.25 -14.44 9.07
C LEU A 58 19.86 -13.35 9.97
N GLY A 59 19.03 -12.51 10.60
CA GLY A 59 19.49 -11.39 11.44
C GLY A 59 20.36 -10.38 10.68
N ILE A 60 20.17 -10.25 9.37
CA ILE A 60 20.94 -9.34 8.53
C ILE A 60 20.31 -7.95 8.61
N GLU A 61 20.93 -7.08 9.40
CA GLU A 61 20.46 -5.71 9.67
C GLU A 61 21.14 -4.66 8.79
N ASN A 62 21.69 -5.07 7.63
CA ASN A 62 22.38 -4.14 6.73
C ASN A 62 21.38 -3.09 6.21
N LYS A 63 21.43 -1.91 6.80
CA LYS A 63 20.55 -0.78 6.50
C LYS A 63 20.46 -0.45 5.02
N ILE A 64 21.60 -0.41 4.31
CA ILE A 64 21.63 -0.06 2.89
C ILE A 64 20.87 -1.10 2.08
N LEU A 65 21.08 -2.39 2.38
CA LEU A 65 20.38 -3.50 1.73
C LEU A 65 18.87 -3.43 1.98
N ILE A 66 18.45 -3.32 3.24
CA ILE A 66 17.04 -3.30 3.64
C ILE A 66 16.32 -2.09 3.04
N LEU A 67 16.91 -0.89 3.14
CA LEU A 67 16.37 0.33 2.56
C LEU A 67 16.25 0.23 1.04
N SER A 68 17.29 -0.30 0.36
CA SER A 68 17.27 -0.45 -1.10
C SER A 68 16.18 -1.41 -1.55
N LEU A 69 16.04 -2.55 -0.88
CA LEU A 69 14.99 -3.53 -1.18
C LEU A 69 13.59 -2.94 -0.95
N PHE A 70 13.38 -2.26 0.18
CA PHE A 70 12.11 -1.62 0.48
C PHE A 70 11.76 -0.52 -0.54
N LEU A 71 12.73 0.32 -0.90
CA LEU A 71 12.55 1.38 -1.88
C LEU A 71 12.19 0.82 -3.26
N ILE A 72 12.87 -0.25 -3.70
CA ILE A 72 12.52 -0.96 -4.94
C ILE A 72 11.07 -1.47 -4.84
N GLY A 73 10.69 -2.10 -3.74
CA GLY A 73 9.32 -2.57 -3.52
C GLY A 73 8.28 -1.45 -3.64
N VAL A 74 8.50 -0.30 -3.00
CA VAL A 74 7.60 0.85 -3.09
C VAL A 74 7.56 1.44 -4.51
N LEU A 75 8.70 1.52 -5.19
CA LEU A 75 8.76 2.01 -6.57
C LEU A 75 8.01 1.07 -7.54
N THR A 76 8.03 -0.25 -7.31
CA THR A 76 7.28 -1.19 -8.15
C THR A 76 5.76 -0.99 -8.09
N ASP A 77 5.22 -0.51 -6.98
CA ASP A 77 3.80 -0.12 -6.80
C ASP A 77 3.41 1.13 -7.59
N LEU A 78 4.34 2.07 -7.73
CA LEU A 78 4.09 3.24 -8.55
C LEU A 78 4.03 2.91 -10.04
N ILE A 79 4.61 1.77 -10.46
CA ILE A 79 4.77 1.40 -11.86
C ILE A 79 3.68 0.44 -12.35
N ASP A 80 3.22 -0.50 -11.51
CA ASP A 80 2.30 -1.54 -11.97
C ASP A 80 0.91 -1.02 -12.34
N GLY A 81 0.39 -0.03 -11.62
CA GLY A 81 -0.88 0.64 -11.90
C GLY A 81 -0.90 1.31 -13.28
N PRO A 82 0.00 2.26 -13.57
CA PRO A 82 0.11 2.91 -14.88
C PRO A 82 0.31 1.91 -16.02
N VAL A 83 1.13 0.88 -15.82
CA VAL A 83 1.39 -0.14 -16.84
C VAL A 83 0.15 -0.99 -17.07
N ALA A 84 -0.55 -1.43 -16.03
CA ALA A 84 -1.78 -2.22 -16.17
C ALA A 84 -2.88 -1.44 -16.91
N ARG A 85 -3.08 -0.17 -16.56
CA ARG A 85 -4.05 0.72 -17.22
C ARG A 85 -3.63 1.03 -18.65
N GLY A 86 -2.37 1.38 -18.89
CA GLY A 86 -1.85 1.73 -20.22
C GLY A 86 -1.77 0.54 -21.19
N THR A 87 -1.70 -0.69 -20.68
CA THR A 87 -1.72 -1.92 -21.50
C THR A 87 -3.10 -2.58 -21.59
N ASN A 88 -4.14 -2.00 -20.98
CA ASN A 88 -5.48 -2.60 -20.85
C ASN A 88 -5.44 -4.03 -20.28
N ARG A 89 -4.51 -4.31 -19.35
CA ARG A 89 -4.35 -5.61 -18.67
C ARG A 89 -4.67 -5.51 -17.19
N VAL A 90 -5.76 -4.81 -16.86
CA VAL A 90 -6.30 -4.78 -15.50
C VAL A 90 -7.04 -6.08 -15.25
N THR A 91 -6.63 -6.83 -14.22
CA THR A 91 -7.27 -8.10 -13.83
C THR A 91 -7.67 -8.04 -12.37
N GLU A 92 -8.80 -8.66 -12.02
CA GLU A 92 -9.28 -8.72 -10.64
C GLU A 92 -8.29 -9.45 -9.71
N PHE A 93 -7.68 -10.51 -10.23
CA PHE A 93 -6.64 -11.26 -9.54
C PHE A 93 -5.39 -10.42 -9.29
N GLY A 94 -4.95 -9.63 -10.29
CA GLY A 94 -3.85 -8.68 -10.13
C GLY A 94 -4.15 -7.64 -9.05
N ALA A 95 -5.34 -7.04 -9.06
CA ALA A 95 -5.77 -6.08 -8.04
C ALA A 95 -5.87 -6.71 -6.63
N MET A 96 -6.13 -8.02 -6.53
CA MET A 96 -6.07 -8.73 -5.26
C MET A 96 -4.65 -8.95 -4.76
N LEU A 97 -3.79 -9.43 -5.65
CA LEU A 97 -2.38 -9.63 -5.33
C LEU A 97 -1.71 -8.32 -4.91
N ASP A 98 -2.04 -7.21 -5.56
CA ASP A 98 -1.50 -5.88 -5.28
C ASP A 98 -1.71 -5.48 -3.81
N SER A 99 -2.97 -5.47 -3.36
CA SER A 99 -3.32 -5.19 -1.96
C SER A 99 -2.72 -6.15 -0.93
N THR A 100 -2.30 -7.34 -1.37
CA THR A 100 -1.65 -8.34 -0.52
C THR A 100 -0.14 -8.12 -0.47
N ALA A 101 0.46 -7.83 -1.62
CA ALA A 101 1.88 -7.56 -1.79
C ALA A 101 2.31 -6.35 -0.96
N ASP A 102 1.49 -5.31 -0.90
CA ASP A 102 1.76 -4.12 -0.09
C ASP A 102 1.92 -4.45 1.40
N ARG A 103 1.05 -5.30 1.94
CA ARG A 103 1.13 -5.73 3.35
C ARG A 103 2.36 -6.60 3.59
N ILE A 104 2.65 -7.51 2.66
CA ILE A 104 3.82 -8.38 2.74
C ILE A 104 5.11 -7.55 2.72
N LEU A 105 5.13 -6.42 2.00
CA LEU A 105 6.25 -5.50 1.97
C LEU A 105 6.38 -4.67 3.27
N ILE A 106 5.26 -4.14 3.79
CA ILE A 106 5.27 -3.22 4.94
C ILE A 106 5.43 -3.95 6.29
N ILE A 107 4.78 -5.10 6.48
CA ILE A 107 4.72 -5.78 7.79
C ILE A 107 6.11 -6.11 8.35
N PRO A 108 7.07 -6.71 7.60
CA PRO A 108 8.39 -7.02 8.12
C PRO A 108 9.11 -5.77 8.61
N ILE A 109 9.04 -4.67 7.85
CA ILE A 109 9.64 -3.39 8.20
C ILE A 109 8.95 -2.80 9.44
N ALA A 110 7.62 -2.81 9.49
CA ALA A 110 6.87 -2.27 10.61
C ALA A 110 7.18 -3.01 11.92
N VAL A 111 7.16 -4.35 11.89
CA VAL A 111 7.49 -5.18 13.05
C VAL A 111 8.91 -4.89 13.49
N TYR A 112 9.86 -5.03 12.57
CA TYR A 112 11.27 -4.90 12.91
C TYR A 112 11.61 -3.49 13.42
N SER A 113 11.06 -2.45 12.80
CA SER A 113 11.40 -1.07 13.15
C SER A 113 10.69 -0.48 14.37
N LEU A 114 9.54 -1.05 14.78
CA LEU A 114 8.73 -0.50 15.87
C LEU A 114 8.66 -1.41 17.08
N PHE A 115 9.09 -2.68 16.99
CA PHE A 115 8.93 -3.64 18.08
C PHE A 115 9.66 -3.23 19.35
N GLU A 116 10.86 -2.66 19.26
CA GLU A 116 11.58 -2.24 20.46
C GLU A 116 11.15 -0.86 20.97
N PHE A 117 10.79 0.05 20.07
CA PHE A 117 10.52 1.45 20.40
C PHE A 117 9.04 1.74 20.72
N HIS A 118 8.09 1.16 19.98
CA HIS A 118 6.67 1.56 20.00
C HIS A 118 5.70 0.37 19.83
N LYS A 119 5.79 -0.63 20.72
CA LYS A 119 4.99 -1.89 20.70
C LYS A 119 3.49 -1.68 20.54
N TRP A 120 2.91 -0.71 21.24
CA TRP A 120 1.46 -0.44 21.18
C TRP A 120 1.02 0.13 19.84
N LEU A 121 1.84 1.00 19.24
CA LEU A 121 1.59 1.50 17.90
C LEU A 121 1.72 0.37 16.87
N LEU A 122 2.75 -0.47 16.98
CA LEU A 122 2.92 -1.64 16.13
C LEU A 122 1.69 -2.55 16.21
N LEU A 123 1.24 -2.88 17.42
CA LEU A 123 0.05 -3.71 17.61
C LEU A 123 -1.19 -3.09 16.95
N ALA A 124 -1.41 -1.79 17.15
CA ALA A 124 -2.55 -1.09 16.55
C ALA A 124 -2.49 -1.07 15.01
N LEU A 125 -1.29 -0.85 14.42
CA LEU A 125 -1.06 -0.91 12.99
C LEU A 125 -1.36 -2.32 12.41
N LEU A 126 -0.84 -3.37 13.04
CA LEU A 126 -1.06 -4.74 12.59
C LEU A 126 -2.54 -5.14 12.71
N MET A 127 -3.21 -4.76 13.80
CA MET A 127 -4.64 -5.03 13.97
C MET A 127 -5.47 -4.35 12.89
N ILE A 128 -5.32 -3.05 12.69
CA ILE A 128 -6.14 -2.33 11.71
C ILE A 128 -5.88 -2.78 10.28
N GLU A 129 -4.63 -3.13 9.94
CA GLU A 129 -4.29 -3.61 8.60
C GLU A 129 -4.82 -5.03 8.35
N THR A 130 -4.83 -5.87 9.39
CA THR A 130 -5.47 -7.20 9.35
C THR A 130 -6.97 -7.07 9.15
N ILE A 131 -7.65 -6.17 9.88
CA ILE A 131 -9.08 -5.89 9.71
C ILE A 131 -9.35 -5.38 8.29
N ASN A 132 -8.53 -4.48 7.77
CA ASN A 132 -8.63 -3.99 6.38
C ASN A 132 -8.49 -5.15 5.38
N GLY A 133 -7.61 -6.12 5.66
CA GLY A 133 -7.41 -7.29 4.83
C GLY A 133 -8.57 -8.26 4.80
N ILE A 134 -9.06 -8.65 5.98
CA ILE A 134 -10.24 -9.48 6.13
C ILE A 134 -11.45 -8.81 5.46
N SER A 135 -11.63 -7.50 5.67
CA SER A 135 -12.70 -6.72 5.03
C SER A 135 -12.59 -6.80 3.50
N SER A 136 -11.39 -6.64 2.94
CA SER A 136 -11.20 -6.75 1.49
C SER A 136 -11.50 -8.14 0.95
N ILE A 137 -11.17 -9.20 1.68
CA ILE A 137 -11.46 -10.59 1.27
C ILE A 137 -12.98 -10.83 1.31
N TYR A 138 -13.64 -10.37 2.38
CA TYR A 138 -15.09 -10.50 2.54
C TYR A 138 -15.88 -9.78 1.44
N TYR A 139 -15.44 -8.60 0.99
CA TYR A 139 -16.14 -7.89 -0.11
C TYR A 139 -15.98 -8.62 -1.44
N LYS A 140 -14.80 -9.17 -1.69
CA LYS A 140 -14.53 -9.97 -2.89
C LYS A 140 -15.31 -11.28 -2.91
N SER A 141 -15.52 -11.93 -1.76
CA SER A 141 -16.37 -13.13 -1.70
C SER A 141 -17.85 -12.87 -1.98
N LYS A 142 -18.28 -11.59 -2.00
CA LYS A 142 -19.61 -11.14 -2.42
C LYS A 142 -19.66 -10.65 -3.86
N GLU A 143 -18.60 -10.83 -4.65
CA GLU A 143 -18.45 -10.28 -6.00
C GLU A 143 -18.59 -8.74 -6.05
N ILE A 144 -18.38 -8.07 -4.91
CA ILE A 144 -18.43 -6.61 -4.84
C ILE A 144 -17.00 -6.07 -4.92
N TYR A 145 -16.65 -5.64 -6.11
CA TYR A 145 -15.39 -4.93 -6.37
C TYR A 145 -15.53 -3.48 -5.93
N LEU A 146 -14.88 -3.15 -4.81
CA LEU A 146 -14.77 -1.78 -4.33
C LEU A 146 -13.42 -1.21 -4.75
N GLU A 147 -13.49 -0.11 -5.48
CA GLU A 147 -12.30 0.69 -5.78
C GLU A 147 -11.64 1.21 -4.50
N SER A 148 -10.37 1.61 -4.63
CA SER A 148 -9.64 2.25 -3.54
C SER A 148 -10.21 3.65 -3.29
N ASN A 149 -10.59 3.93 -2.05
CA ASN A 149 -11.10 5.24 -1.65
C ASN A 149 -9.94 6.19 -1.32
N ILE A 150 -10.27 7.48 -1.22
CA ILE A 150 -9.31 8.54 -0.92
C ILE A 150 -8.50 8.30 0.36
N PHE A 151 -9.15 7.85 1.43
CA PHE A 151 -8.48 7.60 2.71
C PHE A 151 -7.46 6.46 2.60
N GLY A 152 -7.80 5.42 1.83
CA GLY A 152 -6.94 4.31 1.46
C GLY A 152 -5.71 4.75 0.68
N LYS A 153 -5.87 5.63 -0.31
CA LYS A 153 -4.75 6.17 -1.09
C LYS A 153 -3.82 7.02 -0.22
N ILE A 154 -4.39 7.95 0.53
CA ILE A 154 -3.62 8.87 1.39
C ILE A 154 -2.86 8.06 2.43
N LYS A 155 -3.48 7.07 3.10
CA LYS A 155 -2.75 6.28 4.11
C LYS A 155 -1.51 5.59 3.54
N MET A 156 -1.57 5.08 2.31
CA MET A 156 -0.47 4.33 1.69
C MET A 156 0.69 5.27 1.39
N VAL A 157 0.41 6.46 0.86
CA VAL A 157 1.45 7.49 0.63
C VAL A 157 2.14 7.86 1.94
N PHE A 158 1.38 8.14 2.99
CA PHE A 158 1.93 8.49 4.30
C PHE A 158 2.75 7.33 4.90
N GLN A 159 2.25 6.09 4.87
CA GLN A 159 2.98 4.93 5.40
C GLN A 159 4.29 4.67 4.66
N SER A 160 4.28 4.71 3.32
CA SER A 160 5.48 4.51 2.52
C SER A 160 6.55 5.57 2.82
N ILE A 161 6.17 6.85 2.90
CA ILE A 161 7.11 7.93 3.26
C ILE A 161 7.68 7.71 4.67
N VAL A 162 6.81 7.43 5.64
CA VAL A 162 7.24 7.24 7.03
C VAL A 162 8.19 6.05 7.17
N PHE A 163 7.92 4.92 6.53
CA PHE A 163 8.80 3.76 6.62
C PHE A 163 10.13 3.93 5.89
N ILE A 164 10.17 4.68 4.78
CA ILE A 164 11.43 5.09 4.14
C ILE A 164 12.29 5.90 5.12
N GLU A 165 11.69 6.90 5.77
CA GLU A 165 12.39 7.76 6.74
C GLU A 165 12.86 6.99 7.98
N ILE A 166 12.01 6.13 8.53
CA ILE A 166 12.38 5.26 9.66
C ILE A 166 13.58 4.37 9.30
N LEU A 167 13.57 3.76 8.12
CA LEU A 167 14.70 2.96 7.64
C LEU A 167 15.95 3.81 7.39
N PHE A 168 15.80 5.07 6.98
CA PHE A 168 16.91 5.99 6.78
C PHE A 168 17.60 6.41 8.09
N ILE A 169 16.91 6.40 9.23
CA ILE A 169 17.51 6.69 10.55
C ILE A 169 17.81 5.43 11.38
N TRP A 170 17.36 4.26 10.93
CA TRP A 170 17.63 2.98 11.58
C TRP A 170 19.12 2.78 11.90
N PRO A 171 19.49 2.25 13.09
CA PRO A 171 18.64 1.70 14.16
C PRO A 171 18.19 2.72 15.25
N ALA A 172 18.18 4.02 14.94
CA ALA A 172 17.68 5.02 15.90
C ALA A 172 16.15 4.98 16.03
N SER A 173 15.63 5.38 17.20
CA SER A 173 14.20 5.52 17.43
C SER A 173 13.60 6.55 16.45
N PRO A 174 12.43 6.27 15.84
CA PRO A 174 11.74 7.23 14.99
C PRO A 174 11.45 8.56 15.70
N SER A 175 11.49 9.65 14.94
CA SER A 175 11.10 10.96 15.49
C SER A 175 9.62 10.97 15.88
N GLN A 176 9.28 11.74 16.91
CA GLN A 176 7.91 11.83 17.41
C GLN A 176 6.90 12.25 16.32
N PHE A 177 7.35 13.08 15.37
CA PHE A 177 6.56 13.49 14.21
C PHE A 177 6.11 12.29 13.36
N PHE A 178 7.04 11.40 13.02
CA PHE A 178 6.73 10.20 12.22
C PHE A 178 5.85 9.20 12.99
N ILE A 179 6.04 9.08 14.31
CA ILE A 179 5.16 8.29 15.18
C ILE A 179 3.72 8.82 15.15
N TYR A 180 3.51 10.13 15.23
CA TYR A 180 2.17 10.71 15.10
C TYR A 180 1.59 10.54 13.69
N MET A 181 2.40 10.60 12.63
CA MET A 181 1.93 10.27 11.28
C MET A 181 1.46 8.82 11.18
N LEU A 182 2.13 7.85 11.81
CA LEU A 182 1.66 6.46 11.83
C LEU A 182 0.32 6.32 12.56
N TRP A 183 0.13 6.99 13.70
CA TRP A 183 -1.18 7.06 14.36
C TRP A 183 -2.26 7.67 13.46
N PHE A 184 -1.92 8.72 12.72
CA PHE A 184 -2.82 9.31 11.74
C PHE A 184 -3.19 8.33 10.61
N THR A 185 -2.25 7.49 10.15
CA THR A 185 -2.55 6.45 9.14
C THR A 185 -3.51 5.38 9.65
N ILE A 186 -3.53 5.08 10.95
CA ILE A 186 -4.53 4.19 11.56
C ILE A 186 -5.93 4.81 11.42
N ILE A 187 -6.07 6.11 11.71
CA ILE A 187 -7.35 6.84 11.57
C ILE A 187 -7.80 6.81 10.10
N LEU A 188 -6.90 7.09 9.15
CA LEU A 188 -7.21 7.01 7.73
C LEU A 188 -7.63 5.59 7.31
N THR A 189 -6.99 4.55 7.84
CA THR A 189 -7.37 3.16 7.57
C THR A 189 -8.77 2.87 8.08
N PHE A 190 -9.11 3.32 9.29
CA PHE A 190 -10.44 3.19 9.84
C PHE A 190 -11.50 3.90 8.97
N LEU A 191 -11.25 5.15 8.56
CA LEU A 191 -12.14 5.90 7.66
C LEU A 191 -12.29 5.21 6.30
N SER A 192 -11.21 4.63 5.78
CA SER A 192 -11.25 3.83 4.55
C SER A 192 -12.17 2.61 4.69
N ILE A 193 -12.08 1.86 5.78
CA ILE A 193 -12.95 0.70 6.03
C ILE A 193 -14.40 1.16 6.19
N PHE A 194 -14.64 2.20 6.99
CA PHE A 194 -15.97 2.73 7.25
C PHE A 194 -16.69 3.15 5.96
N THR A 195 -16.01 3.90 5.10
CA THR A 195 -16.58 4.30 3.79
C THR A 195 -16.89 3.11 2.89
N ARG A 196 -16.06 2.06 2.90
CA ARG A 196 -16.34 0.81 2.17
C ARG A 196 -17.59 0.11 2.70
N ILE A 197 -17.77 0.06 4.03
CA ILE A 197 -18.97 -0.51 4.67
C ILE A 197 -20.22 0.27 4.29
N GLU A 198 -20.19 1.60 4.29
CA GLU A 198 -21.34 2.42 3.90
C GLU A 198 -21.75 2.18 2.44
N ILE A 199 -20.77 2.08 1.53
CA ILE A 199 -21.03 1.79 0.12
C ILE A 199 -21.69 0.42 -0.03
N LEU A 200 -21.24 -0.59 0.70
CA LEU A 200 -21.84 -1.93 0.67
C LEU A 200 -23.27 -1.92 1.17
N ARG A 201 -23.54 -1.25 2.29
CA ARG A 201 -24.89 -1.10 2.82
C ARG A 201 -25.81 -0.42 1.79
N SER A 202 -25.31 0.56 1.05
CA SER A 202 -26.10 1.24 0.01
C SER A 202 -26.40 0.35 -1.21
N LYS A 203 -25.48 -0.55 -1.58
CA LYS A 203 -25.65 -1.49 -2.70
C LYS A 203 -26.56 -2.67 -2.34
N ALA A 204 -26.49 -3.16 -1.09
CA ALA A 204 -27.34 -4.25 -0.62
C ALA A 204 -28.83 -3.88 -0.46
N VAL A 205 -29.16 -2.58 -0.45
CA VAL A 205 -30.53 -2.06 -0.27
C VAL A 205 -31.25 -1.81 -1.61
N LYS A 206 -30.57 -1.96 -2.76
CA LYS A 206 -31.23 -1.88 -4.07
C LYS A 206 -31.54 -3.30 -4.57
N PRO A 207 -32.82 -3.73 -4.55
CA PRO A 207 -33.26 -4.94 -5.23
C PRO A 207 -33.20 -4.79 -6.75
#